data_AF-A0AAE1V2K9-F1
#
_entry.id   AF-A0AAE1V2K9-F1
#
_cell.length_a   1.000
_cell.length_b   1.000
_cell.length_c   1.000
_cell.angle_alpha   90.00
_cell.angle_beta   90.00
_cell.angle_gamma   90.00
#
_symmetry.space_group_name_H-M   'P 1'
#
loop_
_entity.id
_entity.type
_entity.pdbx_description
1 polymer ?
#
loop_
_entity_poly.entity_id
_entity_poly.type
_entity_poly.pdbx_seq_one_letter_code
_entity_poly.pdbx_strand_id
1 'polypeptide(L)'
;MELTKMIKWFVILMFLMAEIVICSHQLVVEKNVATYSKSRPSQSSNCSDSNKGKIKKCMTKTTFIDKCCPLFKRTIGTNCKCYRYAEDLDNQSLITLESYCDVNNPCKHVKVI
;
A
#
# COMPACT_ATOMS: atom_id res chain seq x y z
N MET A 1 15.20 6.57 -49.20
CA MET A 1 15.75 5.43 -48.43
C MET A 1 16.17 5.88 -47.02
N GLU A 2 15.40 6.76 -46.36
CA GLU A 2 15.81 7.39 -45.07
C GLU A 2 14.72 7.30 -43.97
N LEU A 3 13.44 7.20 -44.35
CA LEU A 3 12.33 7.10 -43.38
C LEU A 3 12.37 5.79 -42.57
N THR A 4 12.67 4.67 -43.22
CA THR A 4 12.74 3.34 -42.58
C THR A 4 13.93 3.23 -41.60
N LYS A 5 15.00 3.98 -41.86
CA LYS A 5 16.20 4.04 -41.00
C LYS A 5 15.92 4.87 -39.74
N MET A 6 15.20 5.99 -39.88
CA MET A 6 14.75 6.80 -38.74
C MET A 6 13.73 6.06 -37.88
N ILE A 7 12.73 5.38 -38.48
CA ILE A 7 11.75 4.60 -37.72
C ILE A 7 12.43 3.47 -36.93
N LYS A 8 13.39 2.77 -37.53
CA LYS A 8 14.15 1.71 -36.86
C LYS A 8 14.99 2.24 -35.70
N TRP A 9 15.57 3.43 -35.85
CA TRP A 9 16.27 4.13 -34.77
C TRP A 9 15.32 4.58 -33.64
N PHE A 10 14.15 5.13 -33.98
CA PHE A 10 13.14 5.53 -33.00
C PHE A 10 12.60 4.34 -32.20
N VAL A 11 12.39 3.19 -32.83
CA VAL A 11 11.97 1.95 -32.14
C VAL A 11 13.05 1.49 -31.16
N ILE A 12 14.33 1.46 -31.57
CA ILE A 12 15.44 1.09 -30.68
C ILE A 12 15.56 2.06 -29.49
N LEU A 13 15.39 3.36 -29.73
CA LEU A 13 15.43 4.39 -28.68
C LEU A 13 14.29 4.21 -27.66
N MET A 14 13.08 3.86 -28.11
CA MET A 14 11.94 3.59 -27.24
C MET A 14 12.17 2.36 -26.34
N PHE A 15 12.79 1.30 -26.87
CA PHE A 15 13.11 0.09 -26.09
C PHE A 15 14.17 0.36 -25.00
N LEU A 16 15.17 1.21 -25.27
CA LEU A 16 16.21 1.57 -24.29
C LEU A 16 15.68 2.40 -23.11
N MET A 17 14.65 3.22 -23.32
CA MET A 17 14.04 4.02 -22.25
C MET A 17 13.11 3.19 -21.34
N ALA A 18 12.63 2.03 -21.79
CA ALA A 18 11.78 1.14 -20.99
C ALA A 18 12.55 0.42 -19.86
N GLU A 19 13.86 0.20 -20.03
CA GLU A 19 14.71 -0.45 -19.01
C GLU A 19 15.08 0.51 -17.85
N ILE A 20 15.09 1.82 -18.10
CA ILE A 20 15.45 2.83 -17.08
C ILE A 20 14.31 3.03 -16.06
N VAL A 21 13.05 2.79 -16.44
CA VAL A 21 11.88 3.02 -15.58
C VAL A 21 11.70 1.91 -14.52
N ILE A 22 12.30 0.74 -14.71
CA ILE A 22 12.09 -0.43 -13.83
C ILE A 22 13.02 -0.41 -12.60
N CYS A 23 14.15 0.30 -12.63
CA CYS A 23 15.12 0.30 -11.53
C CYS A 23 14.76 1.22 -10.34
N SER A 24 13.83 2.16 -10.50
CA SER A 24 13.45 3.09 -9.42
C SER A 24 12.51 2.46 -8.38
N HIS A 25 11.87 1.32 -8.68
CA HIS A 25 10.91 0.71 -7.78
C HIS A 25 11.50 -0.29 -6.77
N GLN A 26 12.75 -0.74 -6.95
CA GLN A 26 13.34 -1.74 -6.04
C GLN A 26 14.15 -1.14 -4.88
N LEU A 27 14.48 0.15 -4.88
CA LEU A 27 15.30 0.75 -3.83
C LEU A 27 14.55 1.27 -2.59
N VAL A 28 13.21 1.16 -2.54
CA VAL A 28 12.41 1.51 -1.36
C VAL A 28 12.11 0.29 -0.46
N VAL A 29 12.52 -0.92 -0.84
CA VAL A 29 12.10 -2.17 -0.17
C VAL A 29 13.18 -2.82 0.71
N GLU A 30 14.36 -2.20 0.93
CA GLU A 30 15.45 -2.87 1.67
C GLU A 30 16.06 -2.13 2.89
N LYS A 31 15.39 -1.13 3.48
CA LYS A 31 15.90 -0.49 4.72
C LYS A 31 15.06 -0.64 5.99
N ASN A 32 13.94 -1.37 5.98
CA ASN A 32 13.07 -1.48 7.17
C ASN A 32 12.98 -2.88 7.80
N VAL A 33 13.76 -3.87 7.32
CA VAL A 33 13.71 -5.25 7.84
C VAL A 33 14.39 -5.41 9.21
N ALA A 34 15.12 -4.40 9.69
CA ALA A 34 15.89 -4.50 10.92
C ALA A 34 15.40 -3.62 12.08
N THR A 35 14.10 -3.29 12.20
CA THR A 35 13.57 -2.75 13.48
C THR A 35 12.06 -2.93 13.64
N TYR A 36 11.52 -4.15 13.55
CA TYR A 36 10.19 -4.41 14.15
C TYR A 36 10.05 -5.84 14.67
N SER A 37 11.14 -6.42 15.15
CA SER A 37 11.14 -7.64 15.96
C SER A 37 10.72 -7.34 17.40
N LYS A 38 9.53 -6.74 17.58
CA LYS A 38 8.71 -6.89 18.80
C LYS A 38 7.27 -6.43 18.58
N SER A 39 6.62 -6.90 17.52
CA SER A 39 5.15 -6.87 17.49
C SER A 39 4.61 -7.88 18.49
N ARG A 40 4.54 -7.49 19.76
CA ARG A 40 3.69 -8.16 20.75
C ARG A 40 2.32 -8.35 20.07
N PRO A 41 1.74 -9.56 19.98
CA PRO A 41 0.41 -9.72 19.43
C PRO A 41 -0.52 -8.94 20.35
N SER A 42 -0.87 -7.73 19.92
CA SER A 42 -1.84 -6.90 20.61
C SER A 42 -3.16 -7.63 20.47
N GLN A 43 -3.51 -8.39 21.50
CA GLN A 43 -4.81 -9.00 21.76
C GLN A 43 -5.90 -7.92 21.94
N SER A 44 -5.97 -6.96 21.03
CA SER A 44 -7.19 -6.19 20.80
C SER A 44 -8.12 -7.12 20.03
N SER A 45 -8.91 -7.86 20.79
CA SER A 45 -9.75 -8.95 20.32
C SER A 45 -10.84 -8.53 19.35
N ASN A 46 -11.07 -7.24 19.07
CA ASN A 46 -11.98 -6.76 18.02
C ASN A 46 -11.61 -5.33 17.60
N CYS A 47 -11.98 -4.94 16.37
CA CYS A 47 -11.92 -3.54 15.97
C CYS A 47 -12.97 -2.75 16.75
N SER A 48 -12.55 -1.83 17.63
CA SER A 48 -13.47 -1.00 18.42
C SER A 48 -14.40 -0.18 17.50
N ASP A 49 -15.65 0.00 17.91
CA ASP A 49 -16.63 0.76 17.12
C ASP A 49 -16.23 2.23 16.90
N SER A 50 -15.46 2.81 17.84
CA SER A 50 -14.85 4.13 17.63
C SER A 50 -13.88 4.13 16.45
N ASN A 51 -13.05 3.08 16.32
CA ASN A 51 -12.13 2.93 15.21
C ASN A 51 -12.88 2.65 13.91
N LYS A 52 -13.91 1.79 13.94
CA LYS A 52 -14.77 1.53 12.77
C LYS A 52 -15.40 2.81 12.22
N GLY A 53 -15.97 3.64 13.09
CA GLY A 53 -16.58 4.92 12.69
C GLY A 53 -15.57 5.87 12.05
N LYS A 54 -14.35 5.95 12.60
CA LYS A 54 -13.27 6.78 12.04
C LYS A 54 -12.76 6.23 10.70
N ILE A 55 -12.58 4.91 10.58
CA ILE A 55 -12.19 4.23 9.33
C ILE A 55 -13.24 4.50 8.25
N LYS A 56 -14.51 4.23 8.52
CA LYS A 56 -15.62 4.47 7.59
C LYS A 56 -15.66 5.93 7.13
N LYS A 57 -15.49 6.88 8.05
CA LYS A 57 -15.48 8.31 7.72
C LYS A 57 -14.30 8.67 6.81
N CYS A 58 -13.13 8.10 7.06
CA CYS A 58 -11.94 8.34 6.24
C CYS A 58 -12.03 7.69 4.85
N MET A 59 -12.62 6.50 4.74
CA MET A 59 -12.82 5.83 3.44
C MET A 59 -13.88 6.52 2.58
N THR A 60 -14.95 7.06 3.20
CA THR A 60 -16.02 7.77 2.47
C THR A 60 -15.65 9.21 2.08
N LYS A 61 -14.68 9.83 2.77
CA LYS A 61 -14.22 11.20 2.47
C LYS A 61 -12.82 11.21 1.88
N THR A 62 -12.75 10.85 0.60
CA THR A 62 -11.51 10.73 -0.19
C THR A 62 -10.71 12.04 -0.31
N THR A 63 -11.34 13.20 -0.17
CA THR A 63 -10.67 14.53 -0.26
C THR A 63 -9.69 14.81 0.88
N PHE A 64 -9.70 14.02 1.97
CA PHE A 64 -8.85 14.25 3.14
C PHE A 64 -8.03 13.01 3.54
N ILE A 65 -7.72 12.15 2.57
CA ILE A 65 -6.99 10.89 2.79
C ILE A 65 -5.66 11.13 3.51
N ASP A 66 -4.93 12.20 3.19
CA ASP A 66 -3.67 12.56 3.87
C ASP A 66 -3.80 12.63 5.40
N LYS A 67 -4.90 13.25 5.87
CA LYS A 67 -5.18 13.40 7.30
C LYS A 67 -5.60 12.09 7.95
N CYS A 68 -6.01 11.11 7.14
CA CYS A 68 -6.44 9.79 7.57
C CYS A 68 -5.29 8.76 7.60
N CYS A 69 -4.17 9.02 6.92
CA CYS A 69 -3.02 8.10 6.93
C CYS A 69 -2.48 7.75 8.33
N PRO A 70 -2.30 8.70 9.28
CA PRO A 70 -1.85 8.37 10.64
C PRO A 70 -2.85 7.49 11.39
N LEU A 71 -4.16 7.69 11.15
CA LEU A 71 -5.21 6.86 11.73
C LEU A 71 -5.10 5.44 11.18
N PHE A 72 -5.04 5.28 9.86
CA PHE A 72 -4.97 3.97 9.22
C PHE A 72 -3.72 3.20 9.62
N LYS A 73 -2.55 3.84 9.67
CA LYS A 73 -1.32 3.19 10.13
C LYS A 73 -1.43 2.67 11.56
N ARG A 74 -2.11 3.41 12.46
CA ARG A 74 -2.33 2.99 13.85
C ARG A 74 -3.42 1.93 14.00
N THR A 75 -4.50 1.98 13.21
CA THR A 75 -5.66 1.08 13.36
C THR A 75 -5.58 -0.11 12.41
N ILE A 76 -5.59 0.13 11.10
CA ILE A 76 -5.58 -0.87 10.04
C ILE A 76 -4.21 -1.54 9.97
N GLY A 77 -3.11 -0.78 10.06
CA GLY A 77 -1.75 -1.30 9.92
C GLY A 77 -1.26 -2.18 11.07
N THR A 78 -2.01 -2.25 12.19
CA THR A 78 -1.62 -3.04 13.38
C THR A 78 -2.66 -4.08 13.77
N ASN A 79 -3.90 -4.00 13.27
CA ASN A 79 -5.00 -4.87 13.68
C ASN A 79 -5.70 -5.49 12.47
N CYS A 80 -5.57 -6.80 12.32
CA CYS A 80 -6.16 -7.56 11.22
C CYS A 80 -7.70 -7.49 11.19
N LYS A 81 -8.38 -7.40 12.33
CA LYS A 81 -9.86 -7.27 12.35
C LYS A 81 -10.31 -5.90 11.86
N CYS A 82 -9.55 -4.84 12.15
CA CYS A 82 -9.81 -3.52 11.57
C CYS A 82 -9.47 -3.48 10.08
N TYR A 83 -8.45 -4.22 9.66
CA TYR A 83 -8.11 -4.39 8.25
C TYR A 83 -9.26 -5.04 7.47
N ARG A 84 -9.76 -6.19 7.93
CA ARG A 84 -10.91 -6.87 7.32
C ARG A 84 -12.15 -5.99 7.26
N TYR A 85 -12.43 -5.24 8.33
CA TYR A 85 -13.54 -4.27 8.32
C TYR A 85 -13.39 -3.21 7.22
N ALA A 86 -12.17 -2.71 6.99
CA ALA A 86 -11.93 -1.76 5.91
C ALA A 86 -12.02 -2.42 4.52
N GLU A 87 -11.55 -3.66 4.40
CA GLU A 87 -11.66 -4.46 3.17
C GLU A 87 -13.12 -4.70 2.79
N ASP A 88 -13.97 -5.04 3.78
CA ASP A 88 -15.41 -5.24 3.61
C ASP A 88 -16.16 -3.94 3.26
N LEU A 89 -15.63 -2.78 3.68
CA LEU A 89 -16.25 -1.48 3.37
C LEU A 89 -16.04 -1.10 1.90
N ASP A 90 -14.79 -1.11 1.46
CA ASP A 90 -14.41 -0.84 0.07
C ASP A 90 -12.96 -1.27 -0.17
N ASN A 91 -12.81 -2.47 -0.74
CA ASN A 91 -11.52 -3.05 -1.04
C ASN A 91 -10.69 -2.20 -2.02
N GLN A 92 -11.32 -1.53 -3.01
CA GLN A 92 -10.57 -0.70 -3.96
C GLN A 92 -10.01 0.55 -3.28
N SER A 93 -10.83 1.21 -2.45
CA SER A 93 -10.36 2.33 -1.63
C SER A 93 -9.27 1.91 -0.66
N LEU A 94 -9.38 0.71 -0.05
CA LEU A 94 -8.35 0.20 0.85
C LEU A 94 -7.00 0.00 0.14
N ILE A 95 -6.96 -0.64 -1.03
CA ILE A 95 -5.72 -0.85 -1.80
C ILE A 95 -5.08 0.49 -2.18
N THR A 96 -5.90 1.45 -2.58
CA THR A 96 -5.44 2.80 -2.90
C THR A 96 -4.84 3.48 -1.66
N LEU A 97 -5.49 3.32 -0.50
CA LEU A 97 -5.00 3.85 0.78
C LEU A 97 -3.72 3.15 1.26
N GLU A 98 -3.58 1.85 1.06
CA GLU A 98 -2.37 1.12 1.42
C GLU A 98 -1.16 1.65 0.69
N SER A 99 -1.29 1.83 -0.63
CA SER A 99 -0.23 2.38 -1.48
C SER A 99 0.04 3.85 -1.19
N TYR A 100 -1.01 4.65 -0.93
CA TYR A 100 -0.89 6.07 -0.66
C TYR A 100 -0.31 6.39 0.72
N CYS A 101 -0.81 5.70 1.76
CA CYS A 101 -0.46 5.96 3.16
C CYS A 101 0.67 5.07 3.70
N ASP A 102 1.25 4.18 2.87
CA ASP A 102 2.26 3.19 3.28
C ASP A 102 1.79 2.37 4.50
N VAL A 103 0.62 1.74 4.34
CA VAL A 103 0.00 0.90 5.36
C VAL A 103 0.20 -0.56 4.97
N ASN A 104 0.93 -1.30 5.81
CA ASN A 104 1.13 -2.73 5.62
C ASN A 104 -0.08 -3.52 6.11
N ASN A 105 -0.45 -4.57 5.39
CA ASN A 105 -1.49 -5.52 5.79
C ASN A 105 -1.03 -6.39 6.98
N PRO A 106 -1.58 -6.22 8.19
CA PRO A 106 -1.19 -7.02 9.36
C PRO A 106 -1.74 -8.45 9.34
N CYS A 107 -2.70 -8.77 8.45
CA CYS A 107 -3.26 -10.11 8.30
C CYS A 107 -2.37 -11.07 7.51
N LYS A 108 -1.39 -10.57 6.75
CA LYS A 108 -0.50 -11.40 5.90
C LYS A 108 0.53 -12.23 6.68
N HIS A 109 0.53 -12.20 8.02
CA HIS A 109 1.48 -12.96 8.85
C HIS A 109 0.95 -14.27 9.44
N VAL A 110 -0.21 -14.79 9.03
CA VAL A 110 -0.60 -16.15 9.39
C VAL A 110 0.07 -17.13 8.41
N LYS A 111 1.37 -17.34 8.61
CA LYS A 111 2.01 -18.54 8.08
C LYS A 111 1.42 -19.72 8.84
N VAL A 112 0.65 -20.51 8.11
CA VAL A 112 0.08 -21.80 8.49
C VAL A 112 1.18 -22.61 9.19
N ILE A 113 0.93 -22.99 10.45
CA ILE A 113 1.65 -24.08 11.12
C ILE A 113 0.88 -25.36 10.76
#